data_AF-W5PB22-F1
#
_entry.id   AF-W5PB22-F1
#
_cell.length_a   1.000
_cell.length_b   1.000
_cell.length_c   1.000
_cell.angle_alpha   90.00
_cell.angle_beta   90.00
_cell.angle_gamma   90.00
#
_symmetry.space_group_name_H-M   'P 1'
#
loop_
_entity.id
_entity.type
_entity.pdbx_description
1 polymer ?
#
loop_
_entity_poly.entity_id
_entity_poly.type
_entity_poly.pdbx_seq_one_letter_code
_entity_poly.pdbx_strand_id
1 'polypeptide(L)'
;MAFSGLGKLVVTYVDTINSGAVPCLENAVTSLAQLENSAAVQKAADHYSEKMTQRLSLPTDTFQELLEVHAACEKEAIAIFMEHSFKDENHEFQKNLVEIIKNKKEDFVLQNEETSVKYCQVKLDEISKTLMESISAGTFSVPGGYELYRKAKERFEQDYHQVPRKGVKANEVLQSFLQSQEALEKSILQADKALTDGEKTAAGMG
;
A
#
# COMPACT_ATOMS: atom_id res chain seq x y z
N MET A 1 -7.19 -23.03 -28.33
CA MET A 1 -6.13 -24.00 -28.05
C MET A 1 -6.73 -25.36 -27.69
N ALA A 2 -7.39 -26.06 -28.63
CA ALA A 2 -8.11 -27.31 -28.33
C ALA A 2 -7.23 -28.58 -28.33
N PHE A 3 -5.94 -28.46 -28.66
CA PHE A 3 -5.04 -29.60 -28.84
C PHE A 3 -4.44 -30.16 -27.53
N SER A 4 -4.51 -29.46 -26.39
CA SER A 4 -3.90 -29.94 -25.13
C SER A 4 -4.75 -30.98 -24.39
N GLY A 5 -6.07 -30.80 -24.34
CA GLY A 5 -6.96 -31.68 -23.57
C GLY A 5 -7.08 -33.09 -24.15
N LEU A 6 -7.25 -33.19 -25.48
CA LEU A 6 -7.28 -34.47 -26.18
C LEU A 6 -5.96 -35.24 -26.06
N GLY A 7 -4.83 -34.54 -26.17
CA GLY A 7 -3.51 -35.15 -25.99
C GLY A 7 -3.34 -35.77 -24.61
N LYS A 8 -3.73 -35.06 -23.55
CA LYS A 8 -3.69 -35.56 -22.17
C LYS A 8 -4.58 -36.77 -21.96
N LEU A 9 -5.81 -36.77 -22.50
CA LEU A 9 -6.71 -37.92 -22.41
C LEU A 9 -6.13 -39.16 -23.09
N VAL A 10 -5.55 -39.01 -24.29
CA VAL A 10 -4.91 -40.12 -25.01
C VAL A 10 -3.76 -40.71 -24.19
N VAL A 11 -2.90 -39.86 -23.61
CA VAL A 11 -1.78 -40.31 -22.74
C VAL A 11 -2.32 -41.09 -21.53
N THR A 12 -3.29 -40.53 -20.79
CA THR A 12 -3.88 -41.20 -19.62
C THR A 12 -4.49 -42.56 -19.97
N TYR A 13 -5.18 -42.66 -21.11
CA TYR A 13 -5.77 -43.93 -21.55
C TYR A 13 -4.70 -44.96 -21.91
N VAL A 14 -3.69 -44.58 -22.70
CA VAL A 14 -2.60 -45.48 -23.12
C VAL A 14 -1.81 -45.98 -21.91
N ASP A 15 -1.46 -45.11 -20.97
CA ASP A 15 -0.72 -45.49 -19.76
C ASP A 15 -1.53 -46.44 -18.87
N THR A 16 -2.83 -46.20 -18.73
CA THR A 16 -3.73 -47.07 -17.96
C THR A 16 -3.80 -48.47 -18.57
N ILE A 17 -3.96 -48.57 -19.90
CA ILE A 17 -3.97 -49.86 -20.63
C ILE A 17 -2.63 -50.59 -20.46
N ASN A 18 -1.52 -49.88 -20.62
CA ASN A 18 -0.17 -50.47 -20.49
C ASN A 18 0.12 -50.99 -19.08
N SER A 19 -0.55 -50.45 -18.05
CA SER A 19 -0.46 -50.95 -16.68
C SER A 19 -1.35 -52.17 -16.37
N GLY A 20 -2.17 -52.62 -17.34
CA GLY A 20 -3.13 -53.72 -17.16
C GLY A 20 -4.43 -53.33 -16.47
N ALA A 21 -4.63 -52.04 -16.18
CA ALA A 21 -5.86 -51.49 -15.63
C ALA A 21 -6.87 -51.12 -16.74
N VAL A 22 -8.16 -51.02 -16.38
CA VAL A 22 -9.23 -50.63 -17.31
C VAL A 22 -9.38 -49.10 -17.32
N PRO A 23 -9.25 -48.41 -18.46
CA PRO A 23 -9.47 -46.97 -18.55
C PRO A 23 -10.90 -46.59 -18.19
N CYS A 24 -11.06 -45.61 -17.31
CA CYS A 24 -12.34 -45.02 -16.96
C CYS A 24 -12.40 -43.57 -17.45
N LEU A 25 -13.40 -43.26 -18.29
CA LEU A 25 -13.58 -41.92 -18.84
C LEU A 25 -13.79 -40.87 -17.75
N GLU A 26 -14.57 -41.21 -16.74
CA GLU A 26 -14.84 -40.33 -15.61
C GLU A 26 -13.56 -39.95 -14.87
N ASN A 27 -12.70 -40.93 -14.60
CA ASN A 27 -11.41 -40.70 -13.93
C ASN A 27 -10.49 -39.83 -14.79
N ALA A 28 -10.40 -40.10 -16.10
CA ALA A 28 -9.57 -39.33 -17.00
C ALA A 28 -10.04 -37.87 -17.14
N VAL A 29 -11.36 -37.64 -17.19
CA VAL A 29 -11.95 -36.29 -17.22
C VAL A 29 -11.71 -35.56 -15.90
N THR A 30 -11.84 -36.24 -14.75
CA THR A 30 -11.54 -35.64 -13.44
C THR A 30 -10.07 -35.25 -13.31
N SER A 31 -9.13 -36.12 -13.72
CA SER A 31 -7.71 -35.77 -13.71
C SER A 31 -7.38 -34.62 -14.66
N LEU A 32 -8.02 -34.56 -15.83
CA LEU A 32 -7.87 -33.42 -16.74
C LEU A 32 -8.41 -32.12 -16.12
N ALA A 33 -9.58 -32.17 -15.49
CA ALA A 33 -10.19 -31.02 -14.82
C ALA A 33 -9.27 -30.48 -13.71
N GLN A 34 -8.69 -31.34 -12.88
CA GLN A 34 -7.73 -30.93 -11.84
C GLN A 34 -6.53 -30.18 -12.43
N LEU A 35 -5.95 -30.69 -13.52
CA LEU A 35 -4.78 -30.09 -14.15
C LEU A 35 -5.09 -28.76 -14.83
N GLU A 36 -6.17 -28.71 -15.61
CA GLU A 36 -6.57 -27.49 -16.34
C GLU A 36 -7.09 -26.41 -15.37
N ASN A 37 -7.85 -26.77 -14.33
CA ASN A 37 -8.33 -25.81 -13.33
C ASN A 37 -7.17 -25.22 -12.51
N SER A 38 -6.19 -26.03 -12.12
CA SER A 38 -4.97 -25.55 -11.46
C SER A 38 -4.20 -24.55 -12.34
N ALA A 39 -4.03 -24.87 -13.63
CA ALA A 39 -3.42 -23.97 -14.59
C ALA A 39 -4.25 -22.69 -14.80
N ALA A 40 -5.57 -22.78 -14.79
CA ALA A 40 -6.48 -21.64 -14.89
C ALA A 40 -6.38 -20.71 -13.67
N VAL A 41 -6.27 -21.26 -12.46
CA VAL A 41 -6.02 -20.48 -11.23
C VAL A 41 -4.71 -19.70 -11.35
N GLN A 42 -3.63 -20.38 -11.72
CA GLN A 42 -2.32 -19.73 -11.86
C GLN A 42 -2.36 -18.61 -12.91
N LYS A 43 -2.93 -18.89 -14.08
CA LYS A 43 -3.07 -17.90 -15.17
C LYS A 43 -3.88 -16.68 -14.75
N ALA A 44 -4.98 -16.88 -14.04
CA ALA A 44 -5.82 -15.79 -13.52
C ALA A 44 -5.08 -14.96 -12.45
N ALA A 45 -4.37 -15.61 -11.53
CA ALA A 45 -3.60 -14.95 -10.48
C ALA A 45 -2.41 -14.13 -11.04
N ASP A 46 -1.75 -14.64 -12.08
CA ASP A 46 -0.67 -13.94 -12.77
C ASP A 46 -1.20 -12.72 -13.51
N HIS A 47 -2.31 -12.86 -14.24
CA HIS A 47 -2.98 -11.73 -14.90
C HIS A 47 -3.39 -10.65 -13.89
N TYR A 48 -3.98 -11.03 -12.75
CA TYR A 48 -4.31 -10.08 -11.68
C TYR A 48 -3.08 -9.29 -11.22
N SER A 49 -1.98 -10.00 -10.93
CA SER A 49 -0.75 -9.39 -10.45
C SER A 49 -0.17 -8.42 -11.48
N GLU A 50 -0.08 -8.86 -12.74
CA GLU A 50 0.41 -8.05 -13.84
C GLU A 50 -0.42 -6.77 -14.03
N LYS A 51 -1.76 -6.89 -14.04
CA LYS A 51 -2.64 -5.74 -14.23
C LYS A 51 -2.63 -4.78 -13.05
N MET A 52 -2.56 -5.27 -11.82
CA MET A 52 -2.38 -4.43 -10.64
C MET A 52 -1.08 -3.63 -10.75
N THR A 53 0.05 -4.27 -11.08
CA THR A 53 1.34 -3.57 -11.24
C THR A 53 1.34 -2.57 -12.40
N GLN A 54 0.67 -2.88 -13.52
CA GLN A 54 0.60 -1.97 -14.67
C GLN A 54 -0.29 -0.75 -14.43
N ARG A 55 -1.37 -0.91 -13.66
CA ARG A 55 -2.40 0.12 -13.49
C ARG A 55 -2.21 0.97 -12.23
N LEU A 56 -1.58 0.42 -11.19
CA LEU A 56 -1.32 1.15 -9.96
C LEU A 56 -0.04 1.98 -10.06
N SER A 57 -0.15 3.23 -9.65
CA SER A 57 0.99 4.11 -9.40
C SER A 57 1.05 4.38 -7.91
N LEU A 58 1.98 3.73 -7.21
CA LEU A 58 2.14 3.88 -5.76
C LEU A 58 3.03 5.10 -5.42
N PRO A 59 2.73 5.85 -4.34
CA PRO A 59 1.53 5.70 -3.53
C PRO A 59 0.28 6.24 -4.27
N THR A 60 -0.87 5.61 -4.02
CA THR A 60 -2.17 6.12 -4.48
C THR A 60 -2.58 7.32 -3.65
N ASP A 61 -3.35 8.25 -4.21
CA ASP A 61 -3.82 9.43 -3.47
C ASP A 61 -4.80 9.04 -2.36
N THR A 62 -5.63 8.04 -2.64
CA THR A 62 -6.61 7.50 -1.70
C THR A 62 -6.59 5.98 -1.70
N PHE A 63 -7.12 5.37 -0.63
CA PHE A 63 -7.34 3.93 -0.60
C PHE A 63 -8.38 3.48 -1.65
N GLN A 64 -9.34 4.35 -1.96
CA GLN A 64 -10.40 4.07 -2.94
C GLN A 64 -9.84 3.84 -4.35
N GLU A 65 -8.84 4.60 -4.77
CA GLU A 65 -8.14 4.41 -6.05
C GLU A 65 -7.57 2.98 -6.17
N LEU A 66 -6.95 2.46 -5.10
CA LEU A 66 -6.45 1.09 -5.07
C LEU A 66 -7.59 0.07 -5.19
N LEU A 67 -8.69 0.29 -4.47
CA LEU A 67 -9.85 -0.60 -4.51
C LEU A 67 -10.52 -0.65 -5.88
N GLU A 68 -10.58 0.47 -6.60
CA GLU A 68 -11.17 0.55 -7.94
C GLU A 68 -10.33 -0.24 -8.96
N VAL A 69 -9.00 -0.08 -8.91
CA VAL A 69 -8.11 -0.86 -9.76
C VAL A 69 -8.19 -2.35 -9.40
N HIS A 70 -8.18 -2.68 -8.11
CA HIS A 70 -8.34 -4.05 -7.62
C HIS A 70 -9.63 -4.70 -8.15
N ALA A 71 -10.78 -4.04 -8.02
CA ALA A 71 -12.06 -4.58 -8.47
C ALA A 71 -12.09 -4.85 -9.99
N ALA A 72 -11.48 -3.97 -10.79
CA ALA A 72 -11.35 -4.18 -12.23
C ALA A 72 -10.44 -5.38 -12.55
N CYS A 73 -9.28 -5.49 -11.91
CA CYS A 73 -8.33 -6.58 -12.10
C CYS A 73 -8.89 -7.93 -11.62
N GLU A 74 -9.59 -7.95 -10.47
CA GLU A 74 -10.24 -9.15 -9.93
C GLU A 74 -11.31 -9.66 -10.90
N LYS A 75 -12.16 -8.77 -11.42
CA LYS A 75 -13.18 -9.13 -12.41
C LYS A 75 -12.58 -9.77 -13.66
N GLU A 76 -11.47 -9.22 -14.16
CA GLU A 76 -10.75 -9.79 -15.31
C GLU A 76 -10.16 -11.17 -14.99
N ALA A 77 -9.53 -11.32 -13.83
CA ALA A 77 -8.95 -12.60 -13.40
C ALA A 77 -10.02 -13.69 -13.25
N ILE A 78 -11.18 -13.37 -12.67
CA ILE A 78 -12.32 -14.29 -12.58
C ILE A 78 -12.80 -14.68 -13.98
N ALA A 79 -12.91 -13.72 -14.92
CA ALA A 79 -13.31 -14.02 -16.29
C ALA A 79 -12.33 -14.99 -16.98
N ILE A 80 -11.02 -14.78 -16.81
CA ILE A 80 -9.99 -15.67 -17.35
C ILE A 80 -10.10 -17.08 -16.76
N PHE A 81 -10.32 -17.19 -15.45
CA PHE A 81 -10.51 -18.48 -14.81
C PHE A 81 -11.76 -19.19 -15.34
N MET A 82 -12.88 -18.49 -15.48
CA MET A 82 -14.13 -19.06 -16.00
C MET A 82 -14.01 -19.52 -17.47
N GLU A 83 -13.14 -18.88 -18.26
CA GLU A 83 -12.88 -19.29 -19.65
C GLU A 83 -12.04 -20.58 -19.74
N HIS A 84 -11.16 -20.82 -18.77
CA HIS A 84 -10.16 -21.90 -18.83
C HIS A 84 -10.44 -23.05 -17.85
N SER A 85 -11.41 -22.91 -16.96
CA SER A 85 -11.80 -23.94 -16.00
C SER A 85 -13.02 -24.73 -16.46
N PHE A 86 -13.11 -25.98 -16.01
CA PHE A 86 -14.28 -26.82 -16.20
C PHE A 86 -14.36 -27.89 -15.10
N LYS A 87 -15.57 -28.38 -14.81
CA LYS A 87 -15.82 -29.39 -13.76
C LYS A 87 -15.15 -29.05 -12.41
N ASP A 88 -15.23 -27.78 -12.00
CA ASP A 88 -14.80 -27.33 -10.66
C ASP A 88 -15.87 -27.70 -9.63
N GLU A 89 -15.92 -28.98 -9.26
CA GLU A 89 -16.86 -29.49 -8.26
C GLU A 89 -16.66 -28.76 -6.92
N ASN A 90 -17.76 -28.33 -6.29
CA ASN A 90 -17.77 -27.55 -5.05
C ASN A 90 -17.08 -26.18 -5.11
N HIS A 91 -16.71 -25.70 -6.29
CA HIS A 91 -16.02 -24.42 -6.52
C HIS A 91 -14.68 -24.32 -5.77
N GLU A 92 -13.95 -25.43 -5.61
CA GLU A 92 -12.70 -25.47 -4.84
C GLU A 92 -11.61 -24.62 -5.50
N PHE A 93 -11.43 -24.73 -6.81
CA PHE A 93 -10.44 -23.95 -7.54
C PHE A 93 -10.82 -22.47 -7.60
N GLN A 94 -12.10 -22.16 -7.77
CA GLN A 94 -12.58 -20.78 -7.72
C GLN A 94 -12.35 -20.13 -6.34
N LYS A 95 -12.63 -20.85 -5.23
CA LYS A 95 -12.35 -20.37 -3.87
C LYS A 95 -10.86 -20.13 -3.66
N ASN A 96 -10.02 -21.04 -4.14
CA ASN A 96 -8.57 -20.90 -4.09
C ASN A 96 -8.10 -19.63 -4.82
N LEU A 97 -8.63 -19.36 -6.03
CA LEU A 97 -8.32 -18.13 -6.76
C LEU A 97 -8.69 -16.87 -5.98
N VAL A 98 -9.89 -16.83 -5.37
CA VAL A 98 -10.33 -15.69 -4.56
C VAL A 98 -9.41 -15.46 -3.36
N GLU A 99 -8.96 -16.54 -2.70
CA GLU A 99 -8.01 -16.45 -1.59
C GLU A 99 -6.64 -15.91 -2.06
N ILE A 100 -6.13 -16.38 -3.21
CA ILE A 100 -4.88 -15.87 -3.79
C ILE A 100 -5.01 -14.37 -4.12
N ILE A 101 -6.11 -13.95 -4.75
CA ILE A 101 -6.34 -12.54 -5.09
C ILE A 101 -6.43 -11.69 -3.82
N LYS A 102 -7.11 -12.17 -2.78
CA LYS A 102 -7.20 -11.50 -1.48
C LYS A 102 -5.80 -11.28 -0.88
N ASN A 103 -4.98 -12.31 -0.80
CA ASN A 103 -3.61 -12.21 -0.25
C ASN A 103 -2.76 -11.23 -1.07
N LYS A 104 -2.81 -11.32 -2.40
CA LYS A 104 -2.11 -10.36 -3.27
C LYS A 104 -2.60 -8.92 -3.10
N LYS A 105 -3.90 -8.71 -2.89
CA LYS A 105 -4.44 -7.38 -2.57
C LYS A 105 -3.83 -6.85 -1.27
N GLU A 106 -3.76 -7.68 -0.23
CA GLU A 106 -3.13 -7.30 1.05
C GLU A 106 -1.66 -6.88 0.85
N ASP A 107 -0.90 -7.60 0.02
CA ASP A 107 0.47 -7.22 -0.35
C ASP A 107 0.53 -5.82 -1.02
N PHE A 108 -0.37 -5.54 -1.97
CA PHE A 108 -0.44 -4.21 -2.61
C PHE A 108 -0.83 -3.11 -1.63
N VAL A 109 -1.70 -3.39 -0.66
CA VAL A 109 -2.05 -2.44 0.40
C VAL A 109 -0.83 -2.10 1.25
N LEU A 110 -0.07 -3.12 1.69
CA LEU A 110 1.16 -2.92 2.45
C LEU A 110 2.19 -2.11 1.66
N GLN A 111 2.42 -2.45 0.40
CA GLN A 111 3.32 -1.70 -0.48
C GLN A 111 2.88 -0.24 -0.65
N ASN A 112 1.58 0.01 -0.77
CA ASN A 112 1.04 1.36 -0.89
C ASN A 112 1.29 2.19 0.38
N GLU A 113 1.03 1.60 1.55
CA GLU A 113 1.29 2.24 2.84
C GLU A 113 2.78 2.54 3.03
N GLU A 114 3.65 1.56 2.80
CA GLU A 114 5.10 1.76 2.91
C GLU A 114 5.62 2.85 1.97
N THR A 115 5.15 2.85 0.72
CA THR A 115 5.56 3.87 -0.26
C THR A 115 5.06 5.25 0.14
N SER A 116 3.84 5.33 0.69
CA SER A 116 3.26 6.56 1.23
C SER A 116 4.08 7.08 2.41
N VAL A 117 4.44 6.23 3.37
CA VAL A 117 5.32 6.61 4.50
C VAL A 117 6.66 7.14 3.99
N LYS A 118 7.35 6.38 3.13
CA LYS A 118 8.67 6.77 2.58
C LYS A 118 8.61 8.12 1.88
N TYR A 119 7.62 8.32 1.01
CA TYR A 119 7.46 9.57 0.29
C TYR A 119 7.15 10.74 1.23
N CYS A 120 6.24 10.55 2.18
CA CYS A 120 5.88 11.56 3.16
C CYS A 120 7.07 11.96 4.02
N GLN A 121 7.87 10.99 4.49
CA GLN A 121 9.06 11.26 5.30
C GLN A 121 10.07 12.11 4.54
N VAL A 122 10.39 11.75 3.29
CA VAL A 122 11.31 12.53 2.44
C VAL A 122 10.81 13.97 2.26
N LYS A 123 9.53 14.15 1.95
CA LYS A 123 8.95 15.49 1.77
C LYS A 123 8.92 16.29 3.06
N LEU A 124 8.61 15.63 4.18
CA LEU A 124 8.59 16.25 5.49
C LEU A 124 9.98 16.70 5.92
N ASP A 125 11.02 15.89 5.69
CA ASP A 125 12.42 16.25 5.96
C ASP A 125 12.86 17.46 5.11
N GLU A 126 12.48 17.49 3.83
CA GLU A 126 12.76 18.62 2.93
C GLU A 126 12.11 19.92 3.41
N ILE A 127 10.82 19.88 3.74
CA ILE A 127 10.02 21.07 4.09
C ILE A 127 10.35 21.55 5.51
N SER A 128 10.62 20.64 6.44
CA SER A 128 10.96 20.98 7.83
C SER A 128 12.37 21.57 7.98
N LYS A 129 13.24 21.41 6.97
CA LYS A 129 14.65 21.83 7.03
C LYS A 129 14.83 23.26 7.53
N THR A 130 14.16 24.24 6.94
CA THR A 130 14.27 25.66 7.33
C THR A 130 13.85 25.89 8.79
N LEU A 131 12.79 25.21 9.23
CA LEU A 131 12.33 25.27 10.62
C LEU A 131 13.39 24.68 11.55
N MET A 132 13.90 23.48 11.25
CA MET A 132 14.91 22.80 12.07
C MET A 132 16.23 23.59 12.15
N GLU A 133 16.66 24.21 11.06
CA GLU A 133 17.83 25.10 11.04
C GLU A 133 17.60 26.34 11.90
N SER A 134 16.41 26.96 11.81
CA SER A 134 16.05 28.14 12.62
C SER A 134 16.04 27.82 14.12
N ILE A 135 15.54 26.65 14.50
CA ILE A 135 15.56 26.16 15.89
C ILE A 135 17.01 25.95 16.34
N SER A 136 17.81 25.24 15.55
CA SER A 136 19.20 24.93 15.88
C SER A 136 20.07 26.19 16.03
N ALA A 137 19.78 27.22 15.25
CA ALA A 137 20.45 28.52 15.34
C ALA A 137 20.01 29.37 16.55
N GLY A 138 19.02 28.91 17.33
CA GLY A 138 18.48 29.67 18.47
C GLY A 138 17.67 30.90 18.04
N THR A 139 17.14 30.92 16.81
CA THR A 139 16.40 32.08 16.24
C THR A 139 15.17 32.46 17.07
N PHE A 140 14.59 31.49 17.78
CA PHE A 140 13.41 31.68 18.62
C PHE A 140 13.75 32.02 20.08
N SER A 141 15.02 32.09 20.46
CA SER A 141 15.48 32.42 21.82
C SER A 141 15.52 33.93 22.04
N VAL A 142 14.40 34.59 21.74
CA VAL A 142 14.18 36.03 21.90
C VAL A 142 12.83 36.26 22.57
N PRO A 143 12.62 37.40 23.24
CA PRO A 143 11.29 37.82 23.70
C PRO A 143 10.27 37.85 22.57
N GLY A 144 9.11 37.23 22.76
CA GLY A 144 8.10 36.96 21.74
C GLY A 144 8.45 35.82 20.77
N GLY A 145 9.51 35.05 21.06
CA GLY A 145 10.05 34.03 20.16
C GLY A 145 9.13 32.83 19.94
N TYR A 146 8.27 32.50 20.90
CA TYR A 146 7.28 31.43 20.75
C TYR A 146 6.27 31.74 19.63
N GLU A 147 5.87 33.01 19.47
CA GLU A 147 4.96 33.41 18.39
C GLU A 147 5.63 33.29 17.00
N LEU A 148 6.93 33.57 16.92
CA LEU A 148 7.70 33.38 15.69
C LEU A 148 7.80 31.89 15.33
N TYR A 149 8.05 31.02 16.32
CA TYR A 149 8.05 29.57 16.14
C TYR A 149 6.69 29.07 15.65
N ARG A 150 5.59 29.51 16.27
CA ARG A 150 4.23 29.10 15.87
C ARG A 150 3.95 29.45 14.41
N LYS A 151 4.29 30.66 13.96
CA LYS A 151 4.13 31.07 12.56
C LYS A 151 4.99 30.25 11.60
N ALA A 152 6.21 29.90 12.00
CA ALA A 152 7.09 29.05 11.19
C ALA A 152 6.54 27.61 11.07
N LYS A 153 6.03 27.06 12.17
CA LYS A 153 5.35 25.76 12.22
C LYS A 153 4.08 25.74 11.37
N GLU A 154 3.24 26.78 11.44
CA GLU A 154 2.04 26.91 10.60
C GLU A 154 2.38 26.93 9.11
N ARG A 155 3.44 27.65 8.71
CA ARG A 155 3.92 27.64 7.31
C ARG A 155 4.38 26.25 6.87
N PHE A 156 5.19 25.59 7.70
CA PHE A 156 5.61 24.20 7.45
C PHE A 156 4.41 23.27 7.25
N GLU A 157 3.40 23.33 8.13
CA GLU A 157 2.20 22.51 8.01
C GLU A 157 1.43 22.82 6.73
N GLN A 158 1.28 24.10 6.36
CA GLN A 158 0.65 24.51 5.11
C GLN A 158 1.39 23.95 3.90
N ASP A 159 2.71 24.10 3.86
CA ASP A 159 3.56 23.61 2.76
C ASP A 159 3.44 22.08 2.63
N TYR A 160 3.45 21.35 3.75
CA TYR A 160 3.26 19.90 3.73
C TYR A 160 1.86 19.50 3.21
N HIS A 161 0.80 20.21 3.59
CA HIS A 161 -0.55 19.95 3.08
C HIS A 161 -0.65 20.13 1.56
N GLN A 162 0.10 21.07 0.98
CA GLN A 162 0.13 21.32 -0.47
C GLN A 162 0.91 20.28 -1.28
N VAL A 163 1.71 19.41 -0.65
CA VAL A 163 2.43 18.35 -1.36
C VAL A 163 1.44 17.39 -2.03
N PRO A 164 1.49 17.20 -3.36
CA PRO A 164 0.62 16.25 -4.03
C PRO A 164 1.10 14.81 -3.78
N ARG A 165 0.19 13.84 -3.92
CA ARG A 165 0.51 12.40 -3.95
C ARG A 165 1.27 11.88 -2.74
N LYS A 166 0.93 12.39 -1.57
CA LYS A 166 1.44 11.89 -0.28
C LYS A 166 0.93 10.48 0.03
N GLY A 167 -0.30 10.21 -0.40
CA GLY A 167 -1.01 8.96 -0.20
C GLY A 167 -1.56 8.73 1.20
N VAL A 168 -1.94 7.48 1.47
CA VAL A 168 -2.82 7.11 2.59
C VAL A 168 -2.22 7.32 3.98
N LYS A 169 -0.89 7.47 4.11
CA LYS A 169 -0.17 7.67 5.38
C LYS A 169 0.23 9.13 5.64
N ALA A 170 -0.22 10.08 4.81
CA ALA A 170 0.14 11.49 4.91
C ALA A 170 -0.09 12.11 6.30
N ASN A 171 -1.26 11.88 6.88
CA ASN A 171 -1.64 12.45 8.17
C ASN A 171 -0.92 11.76 9.33
N GLU A 172 -0.73 10.44 9.25
CA GLU A 172 -0.03 9.66 10.28
C GLU A 172 1.42 10.13 10.44
N VAL A 173 2.14 10.27 9.31
CA VAL A 173 3.52 10.76 9.29
C VAL A 173 3.63 12.19 9.83
N LEU A 174 2.72 13.08 9.43
CA LEU A 174 2.69 14.46 9.94
C LEU A 174 2.45 14.47 11.46
N GLN A 175 1.47 13.71 11.94
CA GLN A 175 1.16 13.64 13.37
C GLN A 175 2.34 13.10 14.18
N SER A 176 3.00 12.03 13.72
CA SER A 176 4.21 11.50 14.38
C SER A 176 5.33 12.54 14.45
N PHE A 177 5.54 13.31 13.37
CA PHE A 177 6.51 14.42 13.40
C PHE A 177 6.11 15.48 14.41
N LEU A 178 4.88 15.98 14.39
CA LEU A 178 4.42 17.02 15.31
C LEU A 178 4.55 16.58 16.78
N GLN A 179 4.22 15.31 17.08
CA GLN A 179 4.40 14.72 18.41
C GLN A 179 5.89 14.69 18.81
N SER A 180 6.79 14.37 17.89
CA SER A 180 8.24 14.40 18.15
C SER A 180 8.76 15.80 18.53
N GLN A 181 8.06 16.86 18.11
CA GLN A 181 8.45 18.25 18.36
C GLN A 181 7.85 18.84 19.66
N GLU A 182 6.94 18.14 20.36
CA GLU A 182 6.24 18.71 21.52
C GLU A 182 7.16 19.16 22.67
N ALA A 183 8.20 18.37 22.97
CA ALA A 183 9.14 18.70 24.03
C ALA A 183 9.94 19.97 23.70
N LEU A 184 10.29 20.12 22.42
CA LEU A 184 10.99 21.29 21.90
C LEU A 184 10.11 22.54 21.95
N GLU A 185 8.86 22.42 21.52
CA GLU A 185 7.86 23.49 21.59
C GLU A 185 7.64 23.98 23.03
N LYS A 186 7.56 23.06 24.00
CA LYS A 186 7.49 23.40 25.43
C LYS A 186 8.73 24.15 25.91
N SER A 187 9.92 23.75 25.44
CA SER A 187 11.19 24.42 25.79
C SER A 187 11.23 25.85 25.27
N ILE A 188 10.87 26.07 24.00
CA ILE A 188 10.80 27.41 23.38
C ILE A 188 9.80 28.29 24.15
N LEU A 189 8.63 27.76 24.52
CA LEU A 189 7.63 28.50 25.29
C LEU A 189 8.15 28.91 26.67
N GLN A 190 8.90 28.04 27.35
CA GLN A 190 9.48 28.34 28.66
C GLN A 190 10.59 29.39 28.55
N ALA A 191 11.47 29.28 27.56
CA ALA A 191 12.53 30.25 27.29
C ALA A 191 11.94 31.64 26.98
N ASP A 192 10.92 31.71 26.14
CA ASP A 192 10.26 32.97 25.78
C ASP A 192 9.64 33.68 27.00
N LYS A 193 8.96 32.94 27.88
CA LYS A 193 8.42 33.49 29.13
C LYS A 193 9.52 34.08 30.01
N ALA A 194 10.61 33.33 30.21
CA ALA A 194 11.73 33.77 31.03
C ALA A 194 12.39 35.05 30.48
N LEU A 195 12.58 35.11 29.15
CA LEU A 195 13.16 36.29 28.48
C LEU A 195 12.22 37.50 28.57
N THR A 196 10.94 37.31 28.32
CA THR A 196 9.92 38.38 28.37
C THR A 196 9.79 38.96 29.78
N ASP A 197 9.81 38.12 30.82
CA ASP A 197 9.76 38.59 32.21
C ASP A 197 11.07 39.30 32.63
N GLY A 198 12.21 38.81 32.14
CA GLY A 198 13.51 39.46 32.30
C GLY A 198 13.55 40.88 31.71
N GLU A 199 12.96 41.08 30.52
CA GLU A 199 12.89 42.42 29.92
C GLU A 199 12.01 43.38 30.71
N LYS A 200 10.84 42.94 31.19
CA LYS A 200 9.93 43.78 31.99
C LYS A 200 10.58 44.26 33.28
N THR A 201 11.33 43.37 33.95
CA THR A 201 12.05 43.70 35.18
C THR A 201 13.22 44.65 34.90
N ALA A 202 13.98 44.44 33.83
CA ALA A 202 15.07 45.35 33.42
C ALA A 202 14.57 46.74 32.98
N ALA A 203 13.36 46.84 32.41
CA ALA A 203 12.74 48.10 32.01
C ALA A 203 12.08 48.87 33.18
N GLY A 204 12.07 48.32 34.40
CA GLY A 204 11.46 48.97 35.57
C GLY A 204 9.93 49.04 35.52
N MET A 205 9.27 48.18 34.73
CA MET A 205 7.82 48.18 34.50
C MET A 205 7.10 47.10 35.33
N GLY A 206 7.50 46.93 36.59
CA GLY A 206 6.92 45.97 37.54
C GLY A 206 5.62 46.43 38.19
#